data_AF-A0A7C8ZHT3-F1
#
_entry.id   AF-A0A7C8ZHT3-F1
#
_cell.length_a   1.000
_cell.length_b   1.000
_cell.length_c   1.000
_cell.angle_alpha   90.00
_cell.angle_beta   90.00
_cell.angle_gamma   90.00
#
_symmetry.space_group_name_H-M   'P 1'
#
loop_
_entity.id
_entity.type
_entity.pdbx_description
1 polymer ?
#
loop_
_entity_poly.entity_id
_entity_poly.type
_entity_poly.pdbx_seq_one_letter_code
_entity_poly.pdbx_strand_id
1 'polypeptide(L)'
;GAPSIMQSPLNWHEEFEIQRVRIIELWHECLVPLVHRTYFFLLFKGDPSDKLYIEVELRRLSFIQERFSQGQRIVLDGQVFTRALSIRALNQERDMLVKQMYKMIPFEEREPLFQKWGIDVNSKQRRIQLSRRVWTDPKDMQHIRDSAELVAKLVGFVDDGQVPKEMFVGPSFTPKTLNRRSYTWRSSAHVV
;
A
#
# COMPACT_ATOMS: atom_id res chain seq x y z
N GLY A 1 -26.07 -26.42 25.75
CA GLY A 1 -25.33 -25.22 25.34
C GLY A 1 -24.25 -25.64 24.38
N ALA A 2 -24.16 -25.00 23.22
CA ALA A 2 -23.06 -25.25 22.29
C ALA A 2 -21.73 -24.82 22.93
N PRO A 3 -20.61 -25.55 22.69
CA PRO A 3 -19.34 -25.17 23.26
C PRO A 3 -18.88 -23.86 22.60
N SER A 4 -18.65 -22.84 23.42
CA SER A 4 -17.98 -21.61 23.01
C SER A 4 -16.60 -21.97 22.44
N ILE A 5 -16.46 -21.91 21.12
CA ILE A 5 -15.16 -22.00 20.46
C ILE A 5 -14.42 -20.72 20.83
N MET A 6 -13.67 -20.76 21.93
CA MET A 6 -12.64 -19.77 22.18
C MET A 6 -11.66 -19.87 21.01
N GLN A 7 -11.75 -18.92 20.08
CA GLN A 7 -10.77 -18.76 19.02
C GLN A 7 -9.41 -18.49 19.70
N SER A 8 -8.56 -19.52 19.75
CA SER A 8 -7.25 -19.43 20.37
C SER A 8 -6.38 -18.39 19.64
N PRO A 9 -5.56 -17.58 20.34
CA PRO A 9 -4.62 -16.64 19.72
C PRO A 9 -3.68 -17.28 18.68
N LEU A 10 -3.36 -18.57 18.85
CA LEU A 10 -2.55 -19.34 17.88
C LEU A 10 -3.26 -19.49 16.52
N ASN A 11 -4.59 -19.62 16.52
CA ASN A 11 -5.37 -19.73 15.28
C ASN A 11 -5.41 -18.40 14.53
N TRP A 12 -5.48 -17.27 15.24
CA TRP A 12 -5.52 -15.95 14.60
C TRP A 12 -4.24 -15.63 13.85
N HIS A 13 -3.06 -15.92 14.40
CA HIS A 13 -1.80 -15.59 13.72
C HIS A 13 -1.66 -16.34 12.39
N GLU A 14 -2.01 -17.63 12.36
CA GLU A 14 -2.02 -18.42 11.12
C GLU A 14 -3.08 -17.92 10.13
N GLU A 15 -4.30 -17.65 10.61
CA GLU A 15 -5.39 -17.08 9.80
C GLU A 15 -4.99 -15.73 9.20
N PHE A 16 -4.36 -14.86 9.99
CA PHE A 16 -3.89 -13.54 9.57
C PHE A 16 -2.89 -13.65 8.43
N GLU A 17 -1.87 -14.50 8.53
CA GLU A 17 -0.87 -14.64 7.47
C GLU A 17 -1.48 -15.19 6.17
N ILE A 18 -2.40 -16.16 6.26
CA ILE A 18 -3.15 -16.66 5.10
C ILE A 18 -3.97 -15.54 4.46
N GLN A 19 -4.71 -14.78 5.26
CA GLN A 19 -5.55 -13.68 4.80
C GLN A 19 -4.70 -12.53 4.22
N ARG A 20 -3.55 -12.23 4.80
CA ARG A 20 -2.62 -11.20 4.34
C ARG A 20 -2.05 -11.54 2.97
N VAL A 21 -1.61 -12.79 2.76
CA VAL A 21 -1.18 -13.26 1.43
C VAL A 21 -2.33 -13.10 0.43
N ARG A 22 -3.55 -13.50 0.82
CA ARG A 22 -4.72 -13.38 -0.06
C ARG A 22 -5.04 -11.93 -0.43
N ILE A 23 -4.94 -11.00 0.52
CA ILE A 23 -5.11 -9.56 0.29
C ILE A 23 -4.06 -9.05 -0.70
N ILE A 24 -2.79 -9.45 -0.56
CA ILE A 24 -1.70 -9.03 -1.46
C ILE A 24 -1.97 -9.48 -2.90
N GLU A 25 -2.41 -10.73 -3.10
CA GLU A 25 -2.82 -11.24 -4.41
C GLU A 25 -3.98 -10.42 -4.99
N LEU A 26 -5.03 -10.23 -4.20
CA LEU A 26 -6.20 -9.48 -4.63
C LEU A 26 -5.90 -8.01 -4.94
N TRP A 27 -4.98 -7.36 -4.20
CA TRP A 27 -4.50 -6.02 -4.52
C TRP A 27 -3.89 -5.95 -5.91
N HIS A 28 -3.12 -6.98 -6.30
CA HIS A 28 -2.55 -7.06 -7.64
C HIS A 28 -3.64 -7.19 -8.70
N GLU A 29 -4.56 -8.14 -8.53
CA GLU A 29 -5.65 -8.41 -9.48
C GLU A 29 -6.62 -7.23 -9.62
N CYS A 30 -6.94 -6.56 -8.51
CA CYS A 30 -7.83 -5.40 -8.45
C CYS A 30 -7.13 -4.08 -8.80
N LEU A 31 -5.82 -4.10 -9.11
CA LEU A 31 -5.02 -2.92 -9.47
C LEU A 31 -5.10 -1.81 -8.40
N VAL A 32 -5.07 -2.20 -7.13
CA VAL A 32 -5.19 -1.26 -6.00
C VAL A 32 -4.00 -0.31 -5.96
N PRO A 33 -4.16 0.99 -5.64
CA PRO A 33 -3.06 1.95 -5.53
C PRO A 33 -1.95 1.50 -4.57
N LEU A 34 -0.70 1.72 -4.94
CA LEU A 34 0.51 1.31 -4.22
C LEU A 34 0.61 1.92 -2.82
N VAL A 35 0.24 3.21 -2.66
CA VAL A 35 0.26 3.88 -1.36
C VAL A 35 -0.73 3.22 -0.40
N HIS A 36 -1.90 2.82 -0.89
CA HIS A 36 -2.86 2.08 -0.09
C HIS A 36 -2.29 0.73 0.36
N ARG A 37 -1.72 -0.05 -0.56
CA ARG A 37 -1.07 -1.34 -0.23
C ARG A 37 -0.01 -1.17 0.84
N THR A 38 0.85 -0.16 0.69
CA THR A 38 1.92 0.16 1.64
C THR A 38 1.38 0.50 3.01
N TYR A 39 0.41 1.42 3.10
CA TYR A 39 -0.09 1.86 4.42
C TYR A 39 -0.80 0.71 5.13
N PHE A 40 -1.62 -0.06 4.42
CA PHE A 40 -2.30 -1.21 4.99
C PHE A 40 -1.28 -2.26 5.48
N PHE A 41 -0.32 -2.63 4.63
CA PHE A 41 0.71 -3.61 4.98
C PHE A 41 1.58 -3.19 6.16
N LEU A 42 1.82 -1.89 6.32
CA LEU A 42 2.61 -1.36 7.43
C LEU A 42 1.78 -1.27 8.72
N LEU A 43 0.52 -0.85 8.67
CA LEU A 43 -0.29 -0.61 9.87
C LEU A 43 -0.89 -1.87 10.51
N PHE A 44 -1.15 -2.92 9.73
CA PHE A 44 -1.76 -4.15 10.24
C PHE A 44 -0.69 -5.24 10.33
N LYS A 45 -0.37 -5.63 11.56
CA LYS A 45 0.75 -6.53 11.89
C LYS A 45 0.30 -7.89 12.44
N GLY A 46 -1.02 -8.10 12.57
CA GLY A 46 -1.59 -9.33 13.08
C GLY A 46 -1.98 -9.23 14.55
N ASP A 47 -2.13 -8.02 15.09
CA ASP A 47 -2.77 -7.86 16.40
C ASP A 47 -4.23 -8.35 16.29
N PRO A 48 -4.81 -9.02 17.31
CA PRO A 48 -6.20 -9.45 17.27
C PRO A 48 -7.21 -8.32 16.96
N SER A 49 -6.89 -7.06 17.31
CA SER A 49 -7.71 -5.89 16.94
C SER A 49 -7.68 -5.55 15.45
N ASP A 50 -6.69 -6.06 14.69
CA ASP A 50 -6.60 -5.88 13.24
C ASP A 50 -7.67 -6.70 12.50
N LYS A 51 -8.26 -7.73 13.12
CA LYS A 51 -9.18 -8.70 12.48
C LYS A 51 -10.29 -8.05 11.68
N LEU A 52 -10.95 -7.03 12.24
CA LEU A 52 -12.02 -6.32 11.55
C LEU A 52 -11.54 -5.68 10.23
N TYR A 53 -10.35 -5.08 10.25
CA TYR A 53 -9.78 -4.38 9.10
C TYR A 53 -9.39 -5.36 7.98
N ILE A 54 -8.84 -6.52 8.36
CA ILE A 54 -8.50 -7.60 7.43
C ILE A 54 -9.77 -8.13 6.75
N GLU A 55 -10.83 -8.40 7.52
CA GLU A 55 -12.09 -8.87 6.96
C GLU A 55 -12.76 -7.83 6.03
N VAL A 56 -12.73 -6.55 6.40
CA VAL A 56 -13.26 -5.46 5.58
C VAL A 56 -12.51 -5.36 4.26
N GLU A 57 -11.18 -5.43 4.29
CA GLU A 57 -10.34 -5.39 3.09
C GLU A 57 -10.65 -6.55 2.14
N LEU A 58 -10.72 -7.78 2.67
CA LEU A 58 -11.05 -8.97 1.89
C LEU A 58 -12.42 -8.87 1.21
N ARG A 59 -13.45 -8.40 1.93
CA ARG A 59 -14.79 -8.21 1.36
C ARG A 59 -14.77 -7.16 0.26
N ARG A 60 -14.09 -6.03 0.47
CA ARG A 60 -13.98 -4.95 -0.52
C ARG A 60 -13.28 -5.44 -1.79
N LEU A 61 -12.15 -6.14 -1.64
CA LEU A 61 -11.37 -6.63 -2.77
C LEU A 61 -12.09 -7.73 -3.54
N SER A 62 -12.72 -8.69 -2.85
CA SER A 62 -13.50 -9.76 -3.49
C SER A 62 -14.65 -9.19 -4.31
N PHE A 63 -15.36 -8.18 -3.77
CA PHE A 63 -16.40 -7.48 -4.50
C PHE A 63 -15.86 -6.79 -5.76
N ILE A 64 -14.71 -6.12 -5.69
CA ILE A 64 -14.11 -5.46 -6.85
C ILE A 64 -13.67 -6.48 -7.91
N GLN A 65 -13.02 -7.56 -7.48
CA GLN A 65 -12.56 -8.65 -8.34
C GLN A 65 -13.72 -9.26 -9.14
N GLU A 66 -14.83 -9.57 -8.46
CA GLU A 66 -16.04 -10.10 -9.10
C GLU A 66 -16.62 -9.13 -10.14
N ARG A 67 -16.70 -7.85 -9.81
CA ARG A 67 -17.23 -6.84 -10.76
C ARG A 67 -16.30 -6.65 -11.95
N PHE A 68 -14.99 -6.71 -11.75
CA PHE A 68 -14.02 -6.62 -12.84
C PHE A 68 -14.07 -7.84 -13.75
N SER A 69 -14.26 -9.05 -13.22
CA SER A 69 -14.39 -10.27 -14.04
C SER A 69 -15.67 -10.24 -14.90
N GLN A 70 -16.72 -9.58 -14.42
CA GLN A 70 -17.97 -9.35 -15.15
C GLN A 70 -17.91 -8.13 -16.09
N GLY A 71 -16.78 -7.41 -16.16
CA GLY A 71 -16.65 -6.19 -16.97
C GLY A 71 -17.52 -5.01 -16.51
N GLN A 72 -18.02 -5.05 -15.27
CA GLN A 72 -18.94 -4.07 -14.74
C GLN A 72 -18.22 -2.83 -14.18
N ARG A 73 -18.91 -1.69 -14.21
CA ARG A 73 -18.52 -0.50 -13.47
C ARG A 73 -19.01 -0.59 -12.03
N ILE A 74 -18.20 -0.09 -11.10
CA ILE A 74 -18.53 0.01 -9.69
C ILE A 74 -18.71 1.49 -9.36
N VAL A 75 -19.70 1.82 -8.53
CA VAL A 75 -19.86 3.18 -7.99
C VAL A 75 -19.71 3.09 -6.47
N LEU A 76 -18.65 3.68 -5.93
CA LEU A 76 -18.35 3.71 -4.49
C LEU A 76 -18.15 5.17 -4.07
N ASP A 77 -18.90 5.64 -3.08
CA ASP A 77 -18.85 7.04 -2.61
C ASP A 77 -18.98 8.09 -3.75
N GLY A 78 -19.79 7.78 -4.78
CA GLY A 78 -19.97 8.64 -5.95
C GLY A 78 -18.81 8.63 -6.95
N GLN A 79 -17.73 7.88 -6.69
CA GLN A 79 -16.65 7.64 -7.63
C GLN A 79 -16.91 6.40 -8.47
N VAL A 80 -16.67 6.51 -9.78
CA VAL A 80 -16.78 5.40 -10.72
C VAL A 80 -15.45 4.67 -10.78
N PHE A 81 -15.47 3.38 -10.46
CA PHE A 81 -14.33 2.48 -10.61
C PHE A 81 -14.60 1.52 -11.76
N THR A 82 -13.64 1.48 -12.69
CA THR A 82 -13.57 0.47 -13.74
C THR A 82 -12.14 -0.02 -13.82
N ARG A 83 -11.92 -1.20 -14.39
CA ARG A 83 -10.57 -1.73 -14.59
C ARG A 83 -9.66 -0.74 -15.31
N ALA A 84 -10.16 -0.06 -16.35
CA ALA A 84 -9.41 0.95 -17.10
C ALA A 84 -9.05 2.18 -16.26
N LEU A 85 -9.97 2.66 -15.41
CA LEU A 85 -9.69 3.76 -14.48
C LEU A 85 -8.66 3.36 -13.41
N SER A 86 -8.73 2.13 -12.89
CA SER A 86 -7.72 1.63 -11.94
C SER A 86 -6.32 1.53 -12.57
N ILE A 87 -6.20 1.05 -13.82
CA ILE A 87 -4.92 1.07 -14.56
C ILE A 87 -4.38 2.50 -14.65
N ARG A 88 -5.24 3.45 -15.03
CA ARG A 88 -4.86 4.86 -15.16
C ARG A 88 -4.40 5.45 -13.82
N ALA A 89 -5.14 5.20 -12.74
CA ALA A 89 -4.79 5.68 -11.41
C ALA A 89 -3.44 5.12 -10.93
N LEU A 90 -3.20 3.82 -11.12
CA LEU A 90 -1.95 3.17 -10.75
C LEU A 90 -0.76 3.73 -11.54
N ASN A 91 -0.94 4.05 -12.82
CA ASN A 91 0.10 4.68 -13.63
C ASN A 91 0.40 6.12 -13.19
N GLN A 92 -0.63 6.91 -12.87
CA GLN A 92 -0.46 8.27 -12.34
C GLN A 92 0.26 8.27 -10.99
N GLU A 93 -0.02 7.29 -10.14
CA GLU A 93 0.66 7.10 -8.87
C GLU A 93 2.14 6.73 -9.08
N ARG A 94 2.46 5.85 -10.03
CA ARG A 94 3.85 5.58 -10.41
C ARG A 94 4.58 6.83 -10.89
N ASP A 95 3.94 7.67 -11.70
CA ASP A 95 4.52 8.94 -12.14
C ASP A 95 4.76 9.90 -10.96
N MET A 96 3.88 9.90 -9.97
CA MET A 96 4.07 10.63 -8.72
C MET A 96 5.28 10.11 -7.93
N LEU A 97 5.43 8.79 -7.79
CA LEU A 97 6.58 8.18 -7.11
C LEU A 97 7.90 8.51 -7.80
N VAL A 98 7.95 8.49 -9.14
CA VAL A 98 9.13 8.91 -9.93
C VAL A 98 9.57 10.33 -9.58
N LYS A 99 8.60 11.25 -9.39
CA LYS A 99 8.86 12.64 -8.99
C LYS A 99 9.39 12.72 -7.55
N GLN A 100 8.92 11.86 -6.64
CA GLN A 100 9.37 11.85 -5.25
C GLN A 100 10.77 11.25 -5.06
N MET A 101 11.23 10.35 -5.93
CA MET A 101 12.50 9.63 -5.73
C MET A 101 13.69 10.53 -5.40
N TYR A 102 13.99 11.53 -6.22
CA TYR A 102 15.13 12.41 -5.95
C TYR A 102 14.85 13.48 -4.89
N LYS A 103 13.59 13.66 -4.51
CA LYS A 103 13.21 14.55 -3.41
C LYS A 103 13.40 13.87 -2.05
N MET A 104 13.06 12.58 -1.97
CA MET A 104 13.01 11.84 -0.70
C MET A 104 14.24 10.94 -0.48
N ILE A 105 15.00 10.63 -1.54
CA ILE A 105 16.17 9.77 -1.46
C ILE A 105 17.45 10.60 -1.66
N PRO A 106 18.33 10.66 -0.63
CA PRO A 106 19.63 11.33 -0.70
C PRO A 106 20.46 10.84 -1.88
N PHE A 107 21.41 11.66 -2.33
CA PHE A 107 22.19 11.36 -3.54
C PHE A 107 22.97 10.04 -3.39
N GLU A 108 23.54 9.84 -2.21
CA GLU A 108 24.41 8.73 -1.81
C GLU A 108 23.67 7.39 -1.80
N GLU A 109 22.36 7.40 -1.53
CA GLU A 109 21.54 6.20 -1.45
C GLU A 109 20.94 5.77 -2.81
N ARG A 110 21.00 6.62 -3.84
CA ARG A 110 20.33 6.34 -5.12
C ARG A 110 20.96 5.18 -5.88
N GLU A 111 22.29 5.12 -5.94
CA GLU A 111 22.98 4.07 -6.70
C GLU A 111 22.79 2.69 -6.05
N PRO A 112 23.02 2.52 -4.73
CA PRO A 112 22.74 1.26 -4.05
C PRO A 112 21.27 0.83 -4.17
N LEU A 113 20.33 1.79 -4.15
CA LEU A 113 18.92 1.51 -4.37
C LEU A 113 18.68 0.91 -5.75
N PHE A 114 19.16 1.54 -6.83
CA PHE A 114 18.95 0.99 -8.17
C PHE A 114 19.58 -0.40 -8.32
N GLN A 115 20.77 -0.61 -7.75
CA GLN A 115 21.44 -1.91 -7.75
C GLN A 115 20.64 -2.98 -6.98
N LYS A 116 20.14 -2.68 -5.77
CA LYS A 116 19.27 -3.58 -4.97
C LYS A 116 18.08 -4.05 -5.79
N TRP A 117 17.50 -3.14 -6.57
CA TRP A 117 16.34 -3.42 -7.40
C TRP A 117 16.70 -4.00 -8.78
N GLY A 118 17.95 -4.38 -9.01
CA GLY A 118 18.43 -5.01 -10.25
C GLY A 118 18.41 -4.08 -11.47
N ILE A 119 18.55 -2.77 -11.25
CA ILE A 119 18.58 -1.74 -12.30
C ILE A 119 20.03 -1.34 -12.51
N ASP A 120 20.51 -1.53 -13.74
CA ASP A 120 21.88 -1.21 -14.11
C ASP A 120 22.18 0.30 -13.95
N VAL A 121 23.38 0.58 -13.46
CA VAL A 121 23.89 1.92 -13.14
C VAL A 121 23.89 2.85 -14.37
N ASN A 122 24.11 2.30 -15.56
CA ASN A 122 24.16 3.01 -16.84
C ASN A 122 22.81 3.01 -17.58
N SER A 123 21.79 2.36 -17.02
CA SER A 123 20.48 2.27 -17.66
C SER A 123 19.77 3.64 -17.73
N LYS A 124 19.00 3.86 -18.79
CA LYS A 124 18.21 5.10 -18.95
C LYS A 124 16.93 5.03 -18.12
N GLN A 125 16.41 6.18 -17.69
CA GLN A 125 15.12 6.26 -16.99
C GLN A 125 15.01 5.38 -15.72
N ARG A 126 16.11 5.21 -14.97
CA ARG A 126 16.18 4.32 -13.78
C ARG A 126 15.03 4.51 -12.78
N ARG A 127 14.60 5.76 -12.56
CA ARG A 127 13.43 6.08 -11.72
C ARG A 127 12.13 5.44 -12.21
N ILE A 128 11.85 5.53 -13.52
CA ILE A 128 10.64 4.96 -14.14
C ILE A 128 10.70 3.43 -14.08
N GLN A 129 11.89 2.84 -14.28
CA GLN A 129 12.06 1.40 -14.12
C GLN A 129 11.76 0.96 -12.69
N LEU A 130 12.32 1.66 -11.70
CA LEU A 130 12.10 1.35 -10.29
C LEU A 130 10.62 1.48 -9.91
N SER A 131 9.93 2.53 -10.34
CA SER A 131 8.49 2.69 -10.06
C SER A 131 7.62 1.60 -10.70
N ARG A 132 8.12 0.95 -11.76
CA ARG A 132 7.46 -0.19 -12.40
C ARG A 132 7.79 -1.53 -11.76
N ARG A 133 8.86 -1.64 -10.94
CA ARG A 133 9.25 -2.87 -10.23
C ARG A 133 8.64 -2.97 -8.83
N VAL A 134 8.35 -1.86 -8.16
CA VAL A 134 7.69 -1.91 -6.84
C VAL A 134 6.32 -2.59 -6.91
N TRP A 135 6.01 -3.43 -5.92
CA TRP A 135 4.72 -4.12 -5.76
C TRP A 135 4.31 -5.04 -6.94
N THR A 136 5.27 -5.52 -7.73
CA THR A 136 4.98 -6.40 -8.88
C THR A 136 4.93 -7.89 -8.58
N ASP A 137 5.67 -8.39 -7.58
CA ASP A 137 5.67 -9.81 -7.21
C ASP A 137 4.86 -10.02 -5.93
N PRO A 138 3.59 -10.48 -6.03
CA PRO A 138 2.75 -10.72 -4.86
C PRO A 138 3.13 -11.98 -4.08
N LYS A 139 4.00 -12.84 -4.62
CA LYS A 139 4.40 -14.11 -4.00
C LYS A 139 5.69 -14.01 -3.21
N ASP A 140 6.54 -13.04 -3.55
CA ASP A 140 7.75 -12.75 -2.80
C ASP A 140 7.49 -11.75 -1.66
N MET A 141 7.34 -12.26 -0.44
CA MET A 141 7.12 -11.42 0.74
C MET A 141 8.29 -10.48 1.06
N GLN A 142 9.53 -10.81 0.66
CA GLN A 142 10.65 -9.89 0.83
C GLN A 142 10.53 -8.72 -0.15
N HIS A 143 10.18 -8.99 -1.40
CA HIS A 143 9.85 -7.95 -2.39
C HIS A 143 8.70 -7.05 -1.92
N ILE A 144 7.67 -7.61 -1.30
CA ILE A 144 6.56 -6.84 -0.72
C ILE A 144 7.04 -5.91 0.40
N ARG A 145 7.86 -6.41 1.33
CA ARG A 145 8.43 -5.59 2.42
C ARG A 145 9.29 -4.46 1.86
N ASP A 146 10.19 -4.77 0.95
CA ASP A 146 11.07 -3.78 0.31
C ASP A 146 10.26 -2.74 -0.50
N SER A 147 9.20 -3.18 -1.18
CA SER A 147 8.27 -2.29 -1.89
C SER A 147 7.53 -1.36 -0.93
N ALA A 148 7.03 -1.89 0.19
CA ALA A 148 6.31 -1.12 1.18
C ALA A 148 7.22 -0.03 1.80
N GLU A 149 8.43 -0.41 2.22
CA GLU A 149 9.42 0.50 2.79
C GLU A 149 9.79 1.63 1.82
N LEU A 150 10.10 1.29 0.56
CA LEU A 150 10.44 2.28 -0.45
C LEU A 150 9.29 3.25 -0.71
N VAL A 151 8.07 2.75 -0.93
CA VAL A 151 6.90 3.61 -1.17
C VAL A 151 6.62 4.50 0.04
N ALA A 152 6.71 3.97 1.26
CA ALA A 152 6.53 4.71 2.50
C ALA A 152 7.53 5.88 2.59
N LYS A 153 8.82 5.62 2.33
CA LYS A 153 9.86 6.65 2.27
C LYS A 153 9.54 7.72 1.21
N LEU A 154 9.08 7.31 0.02
CA LEU A 154 8.75 8.22 -1.07
C LEU A 154 7.54 9.12 -0.80
N VAL A 155 6.58 8.66 -0.01
CA VAL A 155 5.41 9.48 0.34
C VAL A 155 5.58 10.23 1.67
N GLY A 156 6.71 10.04 2.35
CA GLY A 156 6.99 10.67 3.63
C GLY A 156 6.13 10.09 4.76
N PHE A 157 5.82 8.80 4.70
CA PHE A 157 5.19 8.08 5.79
C PHE A 157 6.13 8.09 7.00
N VAL A 158 5.65 8.61 8.13
CA VAL A 158 6.30 8.55 9.43
C VAL A 158 5.43 7.63 10.29
N ASP A 159 6.09 6.70 10.98
CA ASP A 159 5.54 5.54 11.69
C ASP A 159 4.22 5.75 12.48
N ASP A 160 3.52 4.62 12.68
CA ASP A 160 2.28 4.20 13.38
C ASP A 160 1.41 5.16 14.23
N GLY A 161 1.79 6.42 14.49
CA GLY A 161 1.00 7.38 15.28
C GLY A 161 0.18 8.39 14.47
N GLN A 162 0.49 8.60 13.18
CA GLN A 162 -0.10 9.71 12.40
C GLN A 162 -1.20 9.30 11.42
N VAL A 163 -1.34 8.00 11.15
CA VAL A 163 -2.28 7.49 10.15
C VAL A 163 -3.40 6.71 10.85
N PRO A 164 -4.61 7.30 10.99
CA PRO A 164 -5.72 6.65 11.70
C PRO A 164 -6.18 5.38 10.98
N LYS A 165 -6.25 4.25 11.68
CA LYS A 165 -6.70 2.95 11.12
C LYS A 165 -8.13 3.05 10.57
N GLU A 166 -8.94 3.96 11.10
CA GLU A 166 -10.33 4.22 10.71
C GLU A 166 -10.48 4.60 9.23
N MET A 167 -9.40 5.11 8.59
CA MET A 167 -9.43 5.43 7.16
C MET A 167 -9.66 4.21 6.26
N PHE A 168 -9.44 2.99 6.76
CA PHE A 168 -9.65 1.73 6.04
C PHE A 168 -11.05 1.14 6.18
N VAL A 169 -11.90 1.70 7.03
CA VAL A 169 -13.28 1.21 7.26
C VAL A 169 -14.23 1.61 6.11
N GLY A 170 -13.82 2.57 5.27
CA GLY A 170 -14.61 3.07 4.15
C GLY A 170 -14.41 2.31 2.82
N PRO A 171 -15.29 2.57 1.83
CA PRO A 171 -15.20 1.94 0.51
C PRO A 171 -14.11 2.55 -0.40
N SER A 172 -13.52 3.68 0.00
CA SER A 172 -12.48 4.39 -0.75
C SER A 172 -11.09 3.87 -0.42
N PHE A 173 -10.25 3.63 -1.43
CA PHE A 173 -8.83 3.29 -1.24
C PHE A 173 -7.98 4.50 -0.84
N THR A 174 -8.47 5.71 -1.09
CA THR A 174 -7.79 6.95 -0.73
C THR A 174 -8.19 7.35 0.70
N PRO A 175 -7.23 7.49 1.62
CA PRO A 175 -7.47 8.17 2.88
C PRO A 175 -7.95 9.60 2.57
N LYS A 176 -9.21 9.90 2.87
CA LYS A 176 -9.76 11.27 2.71
C LYS A 176 -8.96 12.31 3.53
N THR A 177 -8.12 11.85 4.46
CA THR A 177 -7.31 12.65 5.40
C THR A 177 -5.89 12.98 4.93
N LEU A 178 -5.36 12.37 3.86
CA LEU A 178 -4.02 12.72 3.34
C LEU A 178 -4.04 13.90 2.37
N ASN A 179 -5.16 14.63 2.29
CA ASN A 179 -5.22 15.91 1.62
C ASN A 179 -4.44 16.93 2.46
N ARG A 180 -3.12 16.88 2.25
CA ARG A 180 -2.03 17.70 2.74
C ARG A 180 -2.46 19.15 2.98
N ARG A 181 -3.03 19.44 4.15
CA ARG A 181 -2.83 20.75 4.76
C ARG A 181 -1.35 20.83 5.09
N SER A 182 -0.73 21.87 4.57
CA SER A 182 0.65 22.26 4.81
C SER A 182 1.04 22.14 6.28
N TYR A 183 1.71 21.06 6.66
CA TYR A 183 2.57 21.07 7.82
C TYR A 183 3.80 21.87 7.42
N THR A 184 3.72 23.18 7.63
CA THR A 184 4.86 24.09 7.60
C THR A 184 5.92 23.55 8.55
N TRP A 185 7.02 23.09 7.99
CA TRP A 185 8.24 22.82 8.73
C TRP A 185 8.69 24.11 9.41
N ARG A 186 8.55 24.18 10.74
CA ARG A 186 9.42 25.03 11.55
C ARG A 186 10.58 24.16 11.98
N SER A 187 11.71 24.33 11.31
CA SER A 187 13.00 23.94 11.89
C SER A 187 13.18 24.74 13.17
N SER A 188 13.04 24.09 14.33
CA SER A 188 13.65 24.62 15.55
C SER A 188 15.14 24.35 15.42
N ALA A 189 15.86 25.33 14.88
CA ALA A 189 17.25 25.52 15.22
C ALA A 189 17.28 25.83 16.73
N HIS A 190 17.75 24.90 17.55
CA HIS A 190 18.28 25.28 18.84
C HIS A 190 19.74 25.68 18.63
N VAL A 191 19.94 26.99 18.76
CA VAL A 191 21.20 27.69 18.88
C VAL A 191 21.56 27.75 20.37
N VAL A 192 22.86 27.59 20.62
CA VAL A 192 23.64 27.57 21.87
C VAL A 192 23.61 26.28 22.68
#